data_AF-Q2KJY3-F1
#
_entry.id   AF-Q2KJY3-F1
#
_cell.length_a   1.000
_cell.length_b   1.000
_cell.length_c   1.000
_cell.angle_alpha   90.00
_cell.angle_beta   90.00
_cell.angle_gamma   90.00
#
_symmetry.space_group_name_H-M   'P 1'
#
loop_
_entity.id
_entity.type
_entity.pdbx_description
1 polymer ?
#
loop_
_entity_poly.entity_id
_entity_poly.type
_entity_poly.pdbx_seq_one_letter_code
_entity_poly.pdbx_strand_id
1 'polypeptide(L)'
;LLIASILSIMNRAGVPTPSPSIVGKADLDLALIGNCSYGALIDKLGTVKWCCLPRFDGDPVFCSLLRRTNDIGFYEISLEGFSHSKQHYVRNTGVLKTELYNKNGDGIEITDFAPRFMMFGRAYRPIMLIRIVRPLAGHPRIRVRIRPTFGYGWGSPEKTRGTNHIRYLLPNFAIRVTTNAPISYIVDEVLFEVTETTTFALMPDESLKESLHEIATSYLDKTVDYWHEYSRVLSIPFEWQEQVIRSCIALKMCSFEETGAMMASITSSIPVSPKAQGYDLRFCWLRDSSNIIHTLNKLGSTNNMEDFLKYISNIVGSSESKDGHLQPVYGIALETSLYEKEMHRLAGYRGLGPVRVGNKDYKLLQNDVYGHVIL
;
A
#
# COMPACT_ATOMS: atom_id res chain seq x y z
N LEU A 1 4.12 -17.16 5.54
CA LEU A 1 3.72 -15.85 6.10
C LEU A 1 3.73 -14.75 5.02
N LEU A 2 4.83 -14.58 4.27
CA LEU A 2 4.84 -13.89 2.95
C LEU A 2 3.66 -14.32 2.05
N ILE A 3 3.37 -15.63 2.10
CA ILE A 3 2.33 -16.32 1.34
C ILE A 3 0.91 -15.81 1.62
N ALA A 4 0.57 -15.31 2.82
CA ALA A 4 -0.80 -14.85 3.09
C ALA A 4 -1.12 -13.48 2.46
N SER A 5 -0.12 -12.61 2.34
CA SER A 5 -0.24 -11.34 1.61
C SER A 5 -0.18 -11.57 0.10
N ILE A 6 0.64 -12.53 -0.36
CA ILE A 6 0.80 -12.87 -1.79
C ILE A 6 -0.39 -13.67 -2.35
N LEU A 7 -0.95 -14.64 -1.61
CA LEU A 7 -2.06 -15.48 -2.08
C LEU A 7 -3.32 -14.66 -2.42
N SER A 8 -3.61 -13.63 -1.62
CA SER A 8 -4.73 -12.72 -1.91
C SER A 8 -4.51 -11.94 -3.21
N ILE A 9 -3.26 -11.53 -3.47
CA ILE A 9 -2.87 -10.82 -4.70
C ILE A 9 -2.90 -11.76 -5.93
N MET A 10 -2.62 -13.06 -5.77
CA MET A 10 -2.63 -14.05 -6.85
C MET A 10 -4.04 -14.46 -7.30
N ASN A 11 -5.06 -14.40 -6.44
CA ASN A 11 -6.43 -14.84 -6.74
C ASN A 11 -7.16 -14.07 -7.86
N ARG A 12 -6.57 -13.00 -8.38
CA ARG A 12 -7.17 -12.16 -9.43
C ARG A 12 -6.76 -12.54 -10.85
N ALA A 13 -6.03 -13.65 -10.99
CA ALA A 13 -5.68 -14.28 -12.28
C ALA A 13 -6.67 -15.39 -12.72
N GLY A 14 -7.94 -15.34 -12.29
CA GLY A 14 -9.05 -16.06 -12.99
C GLY A 14 -9.56 -17.39 -12.41
N VAL A 15 -9.93 -17.47 -11.12
CA VAL A 15 -10.73 -18.60 -10.59
C VAL A 15 -12.04 -18.10 -9.95
N PRO A 16 -13.23 -18.71 -10.22
CA PRO A 16 -14.50 -18.26 -9.64
C PRO A 16 -14.68 -18.72 -8.17
N THR A 17 -15.23 -17.83 -7.33
CA THR A 17 -15.46 -17.94 -5.87
C THR A 17 -16.68 -18.79 -5.47
N PRO A 18 -16.91 -19.01 -4.15
CA PRO A 18 -18.18 -18.49 -3.60
C PRO A 18 -18.09 -17.87 -2.19
N SER A 19 -18.64 -16.65 -2.04
CA SER A 19 -19.75 -16.30 -1.11
C SER A 19 -19.86 -14.77 -1.02
N PRO A 20 -21.08 -14.20 -0.88
CA PRO A 20 -21.24 -12.77 -0.73
C PRO A 20 -20.63 -12.36 0.61
N SER A 21 -19.55 -11.58 0.58
CA SER A 21 -19.05 -10.92 1.77
C SER A 21 -20.17 -10.02 2.28
N ILE A 22 -20.64 -10.31 3.50
CA ILE A 22 -21.56 -9.44 4.23
C ILE A 22 -20.87 -8.08 4.29
N VAL A 23 -21.51 -7.08 3.68
CA VAL A 23 -21.11 -5.68 3.74
C VAL A 23 -20.78 -5.33 5.20
N GLY A 24 -19.50 -5.09 5.49
CA GLY A 24 -19.04 -4.64 6.81
C GLY A 24 -18.03 -5.50 7.57
N LYS A 25 -17.69 -6.74 7.14
CA LYS A 25 -16.58 -7.49 7.76
C LYS A 25 -15.28 -7.29 6.98
N ALA A 26 -14.20 -6.90 7.67
CA ALA A 26 -12.87 -6.81 7.08
C ALA A 26 -12.46 -8.17 6.46
N ASP A 27 -11.96 -8.16 5.23
CA ASP A 27 -11.34 -9.31 4.59
C ASP A 27 -9.93 -8.94 4.11
N LEU A 28 -9.16 -9.95 3.67
CA LEU A 28 -7.82 -9.74 3.14
C LEU A 28 -7.80 -9.73 1.62
N ASP A 29 -8.94 -9.72 0.93
CA ASP A 29 -9.02 -9.60 -0.53
C ASP A 29 -8.81 -8.13 -0.95
N LEU A 30 -7.56 -7.69 -0.75
CA LEU A 30 -7.13 -6.32 -0.91
C LEU A 30 -6.09 -6.24 -2.03
N ALA A 31 -6.26 -5.27 -2.91
CA ALA A 31 -5.27 -4.90 -3.90
C ALA A 31 -4.16 -4.06 -3.25
N LEU A 32 -2.91 -4.36 -3.61
CA LEU A 32 -1.72 -3.60 -3.24
C LEU A 32 -1.38 -2.61 -4.35
N ILE A 33 -1.21 -1.34 -3.98
CA ILE A 33 -0.51 -0.35 -4.80
C ILE A 33 0.66 0.22 -4.00
N GLY A 34 1.72 0.65 -4.68
CA GLY A 34 2.90 1.22 -4.04
C GLY A 34 3.98 1.58 -5.05
N ASN A 35 4.98 2.34 -4.62
CA ASN A 35 6.05 2.83 -5.50
C ASN A 35 7.46 2.63 -4.94
N CYS A 36 7.60 1.71 -3.99
CA CYS A 36 8.83 1.42 -3.26
C CYS A 36 9.25 2.49 -2.23
N SER A 37 8.42 3.49 -1.96
CA SER A 37 8.57 4.43 -0.83
C SER A 37 7.49 4.19 0.23
N TYR A 38 6.27 3.89 -0.22
CA TYR A 38 5.13 3.55 0.62
C TYR A 38 4.21 2.57 -0.14
N GLY A 39 3.18 2.05 0.54
CA GLY A 39 2.16 1.19 -0.06
C GLY A 39 0.80 1.36 0.61
N ALA A 40 -0.25 1.00 -0.14
CA ALA A 40 -1.62 1.07 0.31
C ALA A 40 -2.41 -0.19 -0.11
N LEU A 41 -3.38 -0.59 0.73
CA LEU A 41 -4.29 -1.69 0.47
C LEU A 41 -5.70 -1.18 0.19
N ILE A 42 -6.27 -1.64 -0.92
CA ILE A 42 -7.56 -1.18 -1.45
C ILE A 42 -8.52 -2.37 -1.57
N ASP A 43 -9.71 -2.26 -1.00
CA ASP A 43 -10.73 -3.32 -1.10
C ASP A 43 -11.45 -3.32 -2.46
N LYS A 44 -12.33 -4.31 -2.68
CA LYS A 44 -13.14 -4.46 -3.90
C LYS A 44 -14.11 -3.31 -4.19
N LEU A 45 -14.33 -2.41 -3.22
CA LEU A 45 -15.17 -1.22 -3.38
C LEU A 45 -14.33 0.03 -3.70
N GLY A 46 -13.01 -0.12 -3.84
CA GLY A 46 -12.12 1.01 -4.03
C GLY A 46 -11.87 1.78 -2.73
N THR A 47 -12.04 1.18 -1.56
CA THR A 47 -11.72 1.84 -0.29
C THR A 47 -10.29 1.56 0.10
N VAL A 48 -9.49 2.60 0.35
CA VAL A 48 -8.17 2.44 0.96
C VAL A 48 -8.36 2.08 2.45
N LYS A 49 -8.04 0.83 2.81
CA LYS A 49 -8.23 0.27 4.15
C LYS A 49 -6.98 0.35 5.03
N TRP A 50 -5.81 0.37 4.39
CA TRP A 50 -4.51 0.42 5.05
C TRP A 50 -3.54 1.26 4.24
N CYS A 51 -2.85 2.20 4.88
CA CYS A 51 -1.76 2.98 4.29
C CYS A 51 -0.92 3.59 5.41
N CYS A 52 0.37 3.28 5.43
CA CYS A 52 1.32 3.85 6.37
C CYS A 52 2.07 4.99 5.69
N LEU A 53 2.18 6.13 6.36
CA LEU A 53 2.92 7.29 5.88
C LEU A 53 3.88 7.81 6.97
N PRO A 54 5.01 8.42 6.60
CA PRO A 54 5.51 8.60 5.22
C PRO A 54 6.14 7.34 4.62
N ARG A 55 6.49 6.35 5.46
CA ARG A 55 7.09 5.08 5.08
C ARG A 55 6.21 3.90 5.49
N PHE A 56 6.58 2.70 5.06
CA PHE A 56 5.86 1.47 5.40
C PHE A 56 5.74 1.17 6.90
N ASP A 57 6.79 1.44 7.68
CA ASP A 57 6.83 1.27 9.13
C ASP A 57 6.28 2.48 9.91
N GLY A 58 5.82 3.52 9.19
CA GLY A 58 5.22 4.72 9.75
C GLY A 58 3.85 4.49 10.39
N ASP A 59 3.21 5.58 10.76
CA ASP A 59 1.87 5.56 11.34
C ASP A 59 0.83 5.22 10.26
N PRO A 60 -0.09 4.25 10.48
CA PRO A 60 -1.13 3.93 9.53
C PRO A 60 -2.19 5.05 9.51
N VAL A 61 -2.01 6.02 8.61
CA VAL A 61 -2.98 7.11 8.39
C VAL A 61 -4.34 6.57 7.96
N PHE A 62 -4.36 5.45 7.25
CA PHE A 62 -5.54 4.63 7.06
C PHE A 62 -5.30 3.29 7.76
N CYS A 63 -6.15 2.94 8.72
CA CYS A 63 -6.01 1.78 9.59
C CYS A 63 -7.30 0.98 9.79
N SER A 64 -8.36 1.26 9.01
CA SER A 64 -9.68 0.63 9.15
C SER A 64 -9.64 -0.90 9.07
N LEU A 65 -8.61 -1.49 8.44
CA LEU A 65 -8.37 -2.94 8.43
C LEU A 65 -8.26 -3.57 9.84
N LEU A 66 -7.77 -2.83 10.84
CA LEU A 66 -7.58 -3.30 12.21
C LEU A 66 -8.58 -2.68 13.20
N ARG A 67 -9.57 -1.93 12.71
CA ARG A 67 -10.58 -1.29 13.55
C ARG A 67 -11.82 -2.18 13.66
N ARG A 68 -12.51 -2.05 14.79
CA ARG A 68 -13.82 -2.69 14.99
C ARG A 68 -14.92 -1.95 14.24
N THR A 69 -14.83 -0.62 14.18
CA THR A 69 -15.76 0.27 13.53
C THR A 69 -15.18 0.80 12.23
N ASN A 70 -16.02 0.95 11.20
CA ASN A 70 -15.65 1.54 9.90
C ASN A 70 -15.99 3.04 9.87
N ASP A 71 -15.66 3.76 10.93
CA ASP A 71 -16.00 5.17 11.12
C ASP A 71 -14.85 6.12 10.75
N ILE A 72 -13.60 5.71 10.94
CA ILE A 72 -12.38 6.45 10.60
C ILE A 72 -11.27 5.50 10.12
N GLY A 73 -10.17 6.04 9.63
CA GLY A 73 -9.00 5.30 9.16
C GLY A 73 -9.16 4.75 7.74
N PHE A 74 -9.86 5.46 6.85
CA PHE A 74 -10.06 5.03 5.46
C PHE A 74 -10.15 6.20 4.47
N TYR A 75 -10.01 5.88 3.19
CA TYR A 75 -10.34 6.76 2.07
C TYR A 75 -11.24 6.02 1.08
N GLU A 76 -12.51 6.42 1.04
CA GLU A 76 -13.57 5.80 0.23
C GLU A 76 -14.12 6.76 -0.82
N ILE A 77 -14.46 6.20 -1.98
CA ILE A 77 -15.29 6.81 -3.02
C ILE A 77 -16.46 5.85 -3.24
N SER A 78 -17.62 6.15 -2.67
CA SER A 78 -18.79 5.28 -2.71
C SER A 78 -19.78 5.72 -3.78
N LEU A 79 -20.33 4.77 -4.54
CA LEU A 79 -21.37 5.00 -5.53
C LEU A 79 -22.78 4.89 -4.91
N GLU A 80 -23.66 5.86 -5.18
CA GLU A 80 -25.06 5.84 -4.75
C GLU A 80 -25.79 4.63 -5.35
N GLY A 81 -26.52 3.89 -4.53
CA GLY A 81 -27.28 2.74 -5.00
C GLY A 81 -26.40 1.56 -5.47
N PHE A 82 -25.16 1.46 -4.96
CA PHE A 82 -24.21 0.38 -5.28
C PHE A 82 -24.87 -1.01 -5.37
N SER A 83 -24.46 -1.76 -6.40
CA SER A 83 -24.91 -3.12 -6.70
C SER A 83 -23.74 -4.11 -6.71
N HIS A 84 -22.76 -3.90 -7.60
CA HIS A 84 -21.60 -4.77 -7.73
C HIS A 84 -20.35 -4.01 -8.16
N SER A 85 -19.19 -4.64 -8.01
CA SER A 85 -17.90 -4.11 -8.47
C SER A 85 -17.10 -5.12 -9.28
N LYS A 86 -16.19 -4.62 -10.11
CA LYS A 86 -15.13 -5.38 -10.78
C LYS A 86 -13.81 -4.71 -10.49
N GLN A 87 -12.78 -5.49 -10.19
CA GLN A 87 -11.48 -4.92 -9.83
C GLN A 87 -10.36 -5.73 -10.47
N HIS A 88 -9.47 -5.06 -11.19
CA HIS A 88 -8.34 -5.68 -11.89
C HIS A 88 -7.16 -4.71 -11.97
N TYR A 89 -5.95 -5.24 -12.08
CA TYR A 89 -4.80 -4.41 -12.40
C TYR A 89 -4.73 -4.17 -13.90
N VAL A 90 -4.28 -2.99 -14.32
CA VAL A 90 -3.85 -2.81 -15.71
C VAL A 90 -2.72 -3.82 -15.98
N ARG A 91 -2.82 -4.54 -17.10
CA ARG A 91 -1.99 -5.70 -17.43
C ARG A 91 -0.51 -5.40 -17.19
N ASN A 92 0.18 -6.27 -16.44
CA ASN A 92 1.62 -6.15 -16.15
C ASN A 92 2.01 -4.83 -15.46
N THR A 93 1.12 -4.24 -14.65
CA THR A 93 1.42 -3.01 -13.88
C THR A 93 1.03 -3.08 -12.41
N GLY A 94 1.48 -2.11 -11.62
CA GLY A 94 0.97 -1.82 -10.27
C GLY A 94 -0.24 -0.86 -10.24
N VAL A 95 -0.86 -0.57 -11.40
CA VAL A 95 -2.01 0.34 -11.49
C VAL A 95 -3.30 -0.45 -11.34
N LEU A 96 -4.18 -0.02 -10.44
CA LEU A 96 -5.43 -0.69 -10.12
C LEU A 96 -6.63 0.02 -10.75
N LYS A 97 -7.53 -0.73 -11.36
CA LYS A 97 -8.84 -0.27 -11.83
C LYS A 97 -9.94 -0.93 -11.02
N THR A 98 -10.84 -0.10 -10.49
CA THR A 98 -12.03 -0.54 -9.77
C THR A 98 -13.26 0.06 -10.44
N GLU A 99 -14.10 -0.78 -11.03
CA GLU A 99 -15.37 -0.40 -11.61
C GLU A 99 -16.48 -0.64 -10.59
N LEU A 100 -17.30 0.37 -10.32
CA LEU A 100 -18.47 0.28 -9.45
C LEU A 100 -19.73 0.51 -10.28
N TYR A 101 -20.76 -0.31 -10.07
CA TYR A 101 -22.05 -0.19 -10.74
C TYR A 101 -23.17 -0.11 -9.72
N ASN A 102 -24.16 0.75 -9.98
CA ASN A 102 -25.37 0.85 -9.17
C ASN A 102 -26.46 -0.10 -9.70
N LYS A 103 -27.58 -0.16 -8.98
CA LYS A 103 -28.73 -1.00 -9.35
C LYS A 103 -29.42 -0.60 -10.66
N ASN A 104 -29.22 0.64 -11.11
CA ASN A 104 -29.81 1.18 -12.34
C ASN A 104 -28.90 0.98 -13.57
N GLY A 105 -27.66 0.51 -13.36
CA GLY A 105 -26.66 0.33 -14.42
C GLY A 105 -25.73 1.52 -14.62
N ASP A 106 -25.88 2.61 -13.86
CA ASP A 106 -24.89 3.69 -13.86
C ASP A 106 -23.59 3.18 -13.24
N GLY A 107 -22.45 3.64 -13.75
CA GLY A 107 -21.16 3.14 -13.30
C GLY A 107 -20.04 4.16 -13.36
N ILE A 108 -19.02 3.92 -12.54
CA ILE A 108 -17.76 4.68 -12.51
C ILE A 108 -16.57 3.73 -12.56
N GLU A 109 -15.45 4.20 -13.09
CA GLU A 109 -14.13 3.58 -12.95
C GLU A 109 -13.26 4.46 -12.03
N ILE A 110 -12.63 3.84 -11.05
CA ILE A 110 -11.61 4.45 -10.20
C ILE A 110 -10.27 3.83 -10.60
N THR A 111 -9.35 4.65 -11.12
CA THR A 111 -7.95 4.25 -11.38
C THR A 111 -7.08 4.74 -10.21
N ASP A 112 -6.53 3.81 -9.44
CA ASP A 112 -5.67 4.06 -8.29
C ASP A 112 -4.21 3.68 -8.61
N PHE A 113 -3.27 4.60 -8.37
CA PHE A 113 -1.85 4.31 -8.52
C PHE A 113 -0.95 5.19 -7.64
N ALA A 114 0.25 4.69 -7.38
CA ALA A 114 1.35 5.43 -6.76
C ALA A 114 2.38 5.77 -7.85
N PRO A 115 2.66 7.05 -8.14
CA PRO A 115 3.58 7.45 -9.20
C PRO A 115 4.96 6.84 -9.01
N ARG A 116 5.48 6.26 -10.09
CA ARG A 116 6.83 5.69 -10.15
C ARG A 116 7.38 5.72 -11.57
N PHE A 117 8.45 6.49 -11.78
CA PHE A 117 9.12 6.57 -13.08
C PHE A 117 10.49 7.25 -12.95
N MET A 118 11.25 7.33 -14.04
CA MET A 118 12.48 8.13 -14.09
C MET A 118 12.15 9.58 -14.42
N MET A 119 12.65 10.52 -13.62
CA MET A 119 12.49 11.95 -13.85
C MET A 119 13.83 12.65 -13.60
N PHE A 120 14.33 13.39 -14.59
CA PHE A 120 15.63 14.08 -14.51
C PHE A 120 16.79 13.15 -14.10
N GLY A 121 16.84 11.95 -14.67
CA GLY A 121 17.92 10.98 -14.43
C GLY A 121 17.85 10.25 -13.09
N ARG A 122 16.81 10.45 -12.28
CA ARG A 122 16.63 9.77 -10.98
C ARG A 122 15.27 9.10 -10.87
N ALA A 123 15.19 8.06 -10.04
CA ALA A 123 13.93 7.44 -9.69
C ALA A 123 13.04 8.47 -8.95
N TYR A 124 11.85 8.71 -9.50
CA TYR A 124 10.83 9.56 -8.93
C TYR A 124 9.73 8.68 -8.34
N ARG A 125 9.64 8.67 -7.01
CA ARG A 125 8.76 7.82 -6.19
C ARG A 125 8.18 8.62 -5.00
N PRO A 126 7.38 9.67 -5.26
CA PRO A 126 6.87 10.55 -4.22
C PRO A 126 5.88 9.83 -3.31
N ILE A 127 5.66 10.36 -2.12
CA ILE A 127 4.52 9.94 -1.29
C ILE A 127 3.27 10.54 -1.93
N MET A 128 2.65 9.84 -2.87
CA MET A 128 1.52 10.38 -3.61
C MET A 128 0.60 9.26 -4.08
N LEU A 129 -0.65 9.26 -3.62
CA LEU A 129 -1.72 8.42 -4.15
C LEU A 129 -2.58 9.24 -5.09
N ILE A 130 -2.61 8.88 -6.37
CA ILE A 130 -3.49 9.48 -7.36
C ILE A 130 -4.67 8.54 -7.60
N ARG A 131 -5.88 9.12 -7.55
CA ARG A 131 -7.15 8.45 -7.80
C ARG A 131 -7.90 9.20 -8.88
N ILE A 132 -8.14 8.57 -10.03
CA ILE A 132 -8.85 9.17 -11.16
C ILE A 132 -10.22 8.50 -11.27
N VAL A 133 -11.29 9.25 -11.11
CA VAL A 133 -12.68 8.79 -11.21
C VAL A 133 -13.24 9.22 -12.56
N ARG A 134 -13.70 8.25 -13.36
CA ARG A 134 -14.33 8.48 -14.66
C ARG A 134 -15.74 7.90 -14.67
N PRO A 135 -16.75 8.61 -15.22
CA PRO A 135 -18.04 8.00 -15.47
C PRO A 135 -17.91 6.94 -16.58
N LEU A 136 -18.57 5.80 -16.41
CA LEU A 136 -18.63 4.72 -17.41
C LEU A 136 -19.98 4.67 -18.13
N ALA A 137 -21.07 4.87 -17.39
CA ALA A 137 -22.42 4.80 -17.93
C ALA A 137 -23.38 5.63 -17.08
N GLY A 138 -24.38 6.23 -17.73
CA GLY A 138 -25.49 6.93 -17.11
C GLY A 138 -25.07 8.15 -16.27
N HIS A 139 -25.74 8.36 -15.14
CA HIS A 139 -25.59 9.55 -14.28
C HIS A 139 -25.11 9.18 -12.87
N PRO A 140 -23.89 8.64 -12.72
CA PRO A 140 -23.44 8.10 -11.45
C PRO A 140 -23.22 9.21 -10.42
N ARG A 141 -23.77 9.04 -9.21
CA ARG A 141 -23.54 9.93 -8.07
C ARG A 141 -22.62 9.30 -7.05
N ILE A 142 -21.59 10.02 -6.65
CA ILE A 142 -20.59 9.55 -5.68
C ILE A 142 -20.59 10.38 -4.40
N ARG A 143 -20.15 9.75 -3.33
CA ARG A 143 -19.75 10.41 -2.07
C ARG A 143 -18.29 10.05 -1.81
N VAL A 144 -17.51 11.05 -1.42
CA VAL A 144 -16.09 10.88 -1.08
C VAL A 144 -15.92 11.09 0.42
N ARG A 145 -15.31 10.12 1.09
CA ARG A 145 -15.05 10.17 2.53
C ARG A 145 -13.58 9.91 2.80
N ILE A 146 -12.91 10.91 3.36
CA ILE A 146 -11.48 10.86 3.65
C ILE A 146 -11.31 11.09 5.15
N ARG A 147 -11.05 10.01 5.87
CA ARG A 147 -11.02 10.02 7.34
C ARG A 147 -9.69 9.44 7.82
N PRO A 148 -8.57 10.18 7.64
CA PRO A 148 -7.28 9.72 8.13
C PRO A 148 -7.27 9.69 9.66
N THR A 149 -6.30 8.96 10.21
CA THR A 149 -6.03 8.89 11.64
C THR A 149 -4.57 9.20 11.93
N PHE A 150 -4.25 9.38 13.21
CA PHE A 150 -2.88 9.40 13.69
C PHE A 150 -2.73 8.56 14.96
N GLY A 151 -1.49 8.27 15.36
CA GLY A 151 -1.14 7.58 16.61
C GLY A 151 -1.76 6.18 16.70
N TYR A 152 -1.70 5.41 15.61
CA TYR A 152 -2.31 4.09 15.50
C TYR A 152 -3.81 4.11 15.81
N GLY A 153 -4.53 5.03 15.17
CA GLY A 153 -5.99 5.12 15.28
C GLY A 153 -6.50 5.89 16.50
N TRP A 154 -5.67 6.76 17.09
CA TRP A 154 -6.00 7.57 18.28
C TRP A 154 -7.14 8.56 18.03
N GLY A 155 -7.19 9.18 16.85
CA GLY A 155 -8.24 10.14 16.53
C GLY A 155 -8.16 10.67 15.11
N SER A 156 -9.08 11.57 14.79
CA SER A 156 -9.11 12.30 13.52
C SER A 156 -8.25 13.55 13.62
N PRO A 157 -7.37 13.81 12.63
CA PRO A 157 -6.57 15.03 12.60
C PRO A 157 -7.44 16.26 12.38
N GLU A 158 -6.94 17.42 12.82
CA GLU A 158 -7.54 18.70 12.47
C GLU A 158 -7.51 18.88 10.94
N LYS A 159 -8.60 19.40 10.38
CA LYS A 159 -8.74 19.62 8.94
C LYS A 159 -8.87 21.11 8.63
N THR A 160 -8.13 21.57 7.61
CA THR A 160 -8.31 22.88 6.99
C THR A 160 -8.56 22.70 5.50
N ARG A 161 -9.10 23.73 4.83
CA ARG A 161 -9.37 23.67 3.38
C ARG A 161 -8.86 24.92 2.67
N GLY A 162 -8.39 24.72 1.46
CA GLY A 162 -8.16 25.79 0.49
C GLY A 162 -9.17 25.71 -0.65
N THR A 163 -8.90 26.44 -1.74
CA THR A 163 -9.79 26.51 -2.91
C THR A 163 -9.97 25.18 -3.62
N ASN A 164 -8.92 24.37 -3.68
CA ASN A 164 -8.87 23.11 -4.45
C ASN A 164 -8.27 21.94 -3.64
N HIS A 165 -8.18 22.07 -2.31
CA HIS A 165 -7.56 21.05 -1.49
C HIS A 165 -8.07 21.04 -0.05
N ILE A 166 -7.91 19.89 0.60
CA ILE A 166 -8.13 19.69 2.04
C ILE A 166 -6.79 19.27 2.67
N ARG A 167 -6.42 19.89 3.79
CA ARG A 167 -5.22 19.55 4.56
C ARG A 167 -5.64 18.87 5.85
N TYR A 168 -4.93 17.81 6.22
CA TYR A 168 -5.08 17.12 7.50
C TYR A 168 -3.76 17.24 8.27
N LEU A 169 -3.82 17.83 9.45
CA LEU A 169 -2.66 18.09 10.32
C LEU A 169 -2.42 16.87 11.22
N LEU A 170 -1.38 16.09 10.92
CA LEU A 170 -0.91 14.99 11.78
C LEU A 170 0.23 15.53 12.68
N PRO A 171 0.59 14.83 13.78
CA PRO A 171 1.57 15.35 14.74
C PRO A 171 2.94 15.72 14.16
N ASN A 172 3.45 14.92 13.21
CA ASN A 172 4.81 15.08 12.65
C ASN A 172 4.82 15.37 11.15
N PHE A 173 3.66 15.48 10.52
CA PHE A 173 3.52 15.57 9.07
C PHE A 173 2.13 16.10 8.71
N ALA A 174 1.97 16.75 7.56
CA ALA A 174 0.66 17.13 7.05
C ALA A 174 0.42 16.45 5.71
N ILE A 175 -0.78 15.90 5.54
CA ILE A 175 -1.24 15.37 4.25
C ILE A 175 -2.24 16.33 3.62
N ARG A 176 -2.13 16.49 2.31
CA ARG A 176 -3.04 17.27 1.48
C ARG A 176 -3.74 16.34 0.50
N VAL A 177 -5.03 16.56 0.30
CA VAL A 177 -5.78 16.01 -0.83
C VAL A 177 -6.14 17.15 -1.76
N THR A 178 -5.50 17.21 -2.92
CA THR A 178 -5.81 18.17 -3.98
C THR A 178 -6.78 17.53 -4.97
N THR A 179 -7.82 18.26 -5.38
CA THR A 179 -8.86 17.74 -6.27
C THR A 179 -9.48 18.84 -7.13
N ASN A 180 -10.03 18.46 -8.29
CA ASN A 180 -10.93 19.30 -9.09
C ASN A 180 -12.41 19.16 -8.68
N ALA A 181 -12.74 18.28 -7.73
CA ALA A 181 -14.09 18.20 -7.17
C ALA A 181 -14.41 19.44 -6.31
N PRO A 182 -15.68 19.85 -6.20
CA PRO A 182 -16.08 20.92 -5.29
C PRO A 182 -15.72 20.58 -3.84
N ILE A 183 -14.88 21.40 -3.21
CA ILE A 183 -14.31 21.11 -1.88
C ILE A 183 -15.39 20.99 -0.80
N SER A 184 -16.46 21.78 -0.87
CA SER A 184 -17.58 21.65 0.07
C SER A 184 -18.22 20.25 -0.01
N TYR A 185 -18.33 19.65 -1.20
CA TYR A 185 -18.91 18.30 -1.32
C TYR A 185 -18.05 17.23 -0.66
N ILE A 186 -16.73 17.40 -0.69
CA ILE A 186 -15.79 16.47 -0.05
C ILE A 186 -15.75 16.69 1.47
N VAL A 187 -15.73 17.94 1.92
CA VAL A 187 -15.67 18.28 3.36
C VAL A 187 -16.94 17.87 4.10
N ASP A 188 -18.09 18.04 3.45
CA ASP A 188 -19.42 17.77 4.01
C ASP A 188 -19.96 16.38 3.60
N GLU A 189 -19.15 15.58 2.89
CA GLU A 189 -19.49 14.22 2.43
C GLU A 189 -20.82 14.15 1.64
N VAL A 190 -21.06 15.15 0.78
CA VAL A 190 -22.28 15.30 -0.03
C VAL A 190 -22.23 14.39 -1.25
N LEU A 191 -23.40 13.87 -1.65
CA LEU A 191 -23.56 13.11 -2.89
C LEU A 191 -23.65 14.05 -4.10
N PHE A 192 -22.77 13.86 -5.08
CA PHE A 192 -22.76 14.65 -6.31
C PHE A 192 -22.56 13.77 -7.53
N GLU A 193 -23.05 14.23 -8.68
CA GLU A 193 -22.92 13.53 -9.97
C GLU A 193 -21.51 13.68 -10.53
N VAL A 194 -20.97 12.60 -11.10
CA VAL A 194 -19.68 12.60 -11.81
C VAL A 194 -19.95 12.78 -13.31
N THR A 195 -20.00 14.03 -13.76
CA THR A 195 -20.22 14.36 -15.17
C THR A 195 -18.93 14.36 -16.00
N GLU A 196 -17.79 14.63 -15.34
CA GLU A 196 -16.47 14.66 -15.94
C GLU A 196 -15.43 13.93 -15.08
N THR A 197 -14.21 13.79 -15.61
CA THR A 197 -13.13 13.12 -14.87
C THR A 197 -12.80 13.89 -13.60
N THR A 198 -12.97 13.24 -12.45
CA THR A 198 -12.65 13.81 -11.15
C THR A 198 -11.40 13.15 -10.59
N THR A 199 -10.39 13.95 -10.28
CA THR A 199 -9.09 13.46 -9.81
C THR A 199 -8.85 13.88 -8.36
N PHE A 200 -8.21 12.99 -7.61
CA PHE A 200 -7.74 13.26 -6.26
C PHE A 200 -6.27 12.85 -6.13
N ALA A 201 -5.43 13.75 -5.62
CA ALA A 201 -4.05 13.45 -5.26
C ALA A 201 -3.86 13.63 -3.75
N LEU A 202 -3.65 12.53 -3.03
CA LEU A 202 -3.23 12.53 -1.64
C LEU A 202 -1.70 12.54 -1.57
N MET A 203 -1.12 13.55 -0.95
CA MET A 203 0.32 13.84 -0.96
C MET A 203 0.76 14.60 0.31
N PRO A 204 2.08 14.77 0.58
CA PRO A 204 2.56 15.79 1.49
C PRO A 204 1.91 17.14 1.21
N ASP A 205 1.84 17.99 2.22
CA ASP A 205 1.28 19.33 2.12
C ASP A 205 2.15 20.31 1.31
N GLU A 206 2.23 20.04 0.01
CA GLU A 206 2.97 20.81 -0.99
C GLU A 206 2.03 21.30 -2.08
N SER A 207 2.36 22.44 -2.68
CA SER A 207 1.59 22.99 -3.80
C SER A 207 2.03 22.36 -5.12
N LEU A 208 1.05 21.98 -5.93
CA LEU A 208 1.30 21.55 -7.30
C LEU A 208 1.73 22.74 -8.16
N LYS A 209 2.71 22.52 -9.03
CA LYS A 209 3.23 23.54 -9.95
C LYS A 209 2.47 23.59 -11.28
N GLU A 210 1.77 22.52 -11.61
CA GLU A 210 1.00 22.33 -12.84
C GLU A 210 -0.43 21.93 -12.48
N SER A 211 -1.33 21.86 -13.47
CA SER A 211 -2.71 21.45 -13.20
C SER A 211 -2.75 20.00 -12.69
N LEU A 212 -3.70 19.71 -11.80
CA LEU A 212 -3.87 18.36 -11.26
C LEU A 212 -4.16 17.34 -12.38
N HIS A 213 -4.92 17.75 -13.40
CA HIS A 213 -5.28 16.90 -14.52
C HIS A 213 -4.05 16.50 -15.36
N GLU A 214 -3.20 17.47 -15.72
CA GLU A 214 -1.97 17.22 -16.49
C GLU A 214 -1.00 16.33 -15.72
N ILE A 215 -0.80 16.60 -14.42
CA ILE A 215 0.05 15.79 -13.55
C ILE A 215 -0.47 14.36 -13.48
N ALA A 216 -1.76 14.17 -13.21
CA ALA A 216 -2.33 12.84 -13.06
C ALA A 216 -2.25 12.02 -14.35
N THR A 217 -2.56 12.62 -15.50
CA THR A 217 -2.45 11.95 -16.80
C THR A 217 -0.99 11.62 -17.12
N SER A 218 -0.08 12.59 -17.03
CA SER A 218 1.34 12.36 -17.32
C SER A 218 1.97 11.32 -16.38
N TYR A 219 1.63 11.36 -15.08
CA TYR A 219 2.20 10.43 -14.11
C TYR A 219 1.62 9.03 -14.28
N LEU A 220 0.35 8.90 -14.69
CA LEU A 220 -0.24 7.60 -15.01
C LEU A 220 0.51 6.94 -16.15
N ASP A 221 0.68 7.64 -17.28
CA ASP A 221 1.35 7.11 -18.47
C ASP A 221 2.79 6.68 -18.14
N LYS A 222 3.56 7.56 -17.50
CA LYS A 222 4.94 7.25 -17.08
C LYS A 222 5.01 6.08 -16.09
N THR A 223 4.02 5.94 -15.21
CA THR A 223 3.98 4.83 -14.24
C THR A 223 3.64 3.52 -14.92
N VAL A 224 2.72 3.54 -15.90
CA VAL A 224 2.42 2.37 -16.75
C VAL A 224 3.66 1.95 -17.53
N ASP A 225 4.35 2.90 -18.18
CA ASP A 225 5.58 2.64 -18.92
C ASP A 225 6.67 2.04 -18.02
N TYR A 226 6.85 2.58 -16.81
CA TYR A 226 7.79 2.02 -15.84
C TYR A 226 7.50 0.55 -15.54
N TRP A 227 6.23 0.20 -15.28
CA TRP A 227 5.90 -1.18 -14.95
C TRP A 227 5.98 -2.13 -16.14
N HIS A 228 5.66 -1.65 -17.34
CA HIS A 228 5.88 -2.41 -18.57
C HIS A 228 7.36 -2.67 -18.80
N GLU A 229 8.22 -1.66 -18.61
CA GLU A 229 9.67 -1.82 -18.68
C GLU A 229 10.17 -2.83 -17.65
N TYR A 230 9.74 -2.68 -16.39
CA TYR A 230 10.09 -3.61 -15.32
C TYR A 230 9.68 -5.04 -15.66
N SER A 231 8.48 -5.25 -16.19
CA SER A 231 7.99 -6.59 -16.55
C SER A 231 8.71 -7.16 -17.77
N ARG A 232 9.13 -6.30 -18.72
CA ARG A 232 9.80 -6.69 -19.96
C ARG A 232 11.18 -7.28 -19.72
N VAL A 233 11.90 -6.79 -18.71
CA VAL A 233 13.26 -7.27 -18.40
C VAL A 233 13.28 -8.55 -17.57
N LEU A 234 12.11 -9.02 -17.11
CA LEU A 234 12.02 -10.26 -16.34
C LEU A 234 12.17 -11.49 -17.25
N SER A 235 12.95 -12.46 -16.78
CA SER A 235 13.06 -13.80 -17.36
C SER A 235 11.87 -14.65 -16.93
N ILE A 236 10.71 -14.45 -17.57
CA ILE A 236 9.44 -15.06 -17.18
C ILE A 236 9.33 -16.46 -17.80
N PRO A 237 9.02 -17.52 -17.03
CA PRO A 237 8.77 -18.85 -17.57
C PRO A 237 7.52 -18.87 -18.48
N PHE A 238 7.42 -19.84 -19.37
CA PHE A 238 6.25 -19.97 -20.26
C PHE A 238 4.96 -20.28 -19.49
N GLU A 239 5.06 -21.08 -18.44
CA GLU A 239 3.92 -21.45 -17.59
C GLU A 239 3.66 -20.39 -16.52
N TRP A 240 2.38 -20.11 -16.25
CA TRP A 240 1.92 -19.18 -15.20
C TRP A 240 2.48 -17.74 -15.30
N GLN A 241 2.70 -17.25 -16.52
CA GLN A 241 3.26 -15.91 -16.78
C GLN A 241 2.57 -14.80 -15.97
N GLU A 242 1.23 -14.79 -15.98
CA GLU A 242 0.45 -13.75 -15.29
C GLU A 242 0.69 -13.75 -13.78
N GLN A 243 0.73 -14.94 -13.18
CA GLN A 243 0.95 -15.13 -11.74
C GLN A 243 2.38 -14.74 -11.35
N VAL A 244 3.37 -15.10 -12.18
CA VAL A 244 4.78 -14.74 -11.95
C VAL A 244 4.98 -13.23 -12.03
N ILE A 245 4.53 -12.58 -13.12
CA ILE A 245 4.64 -11.12 -13.29
C ILE A 245 3.94 -10.41 -12.13
N ARG A 246 2.72 -10.84 -11.78
CA ARG A 246 1.95 -10.23 -10.70
C ARG A 246 2.70 -10.32 -9.36
N SER A 247 3.30 -11.47 -9.08
CA SER A 247 4.08 -11.71 -7.87
C SER A 247 5.34 -10.85 -7.85
N CYS A 248 6.08 -10.76 -8.97
CA CYS A 248 7.27 -9.90 -9.08
C CYS A 248 6.95 -8.43 -8.81
N ILE A 249 5.88 -7.90 -9.40
CA ILE A 249 5.49 -6.52 -9.16
C ILE A 249 5.06 -6.32 -7.70
N ALA A 250 4.34 -7.27 -7.09
CA ALA A 250 3.97 -7.18 -5.67
C ALA A 250 5.20 -7.16 -4.76
N LEU A 251 6.16 -8.06 -5.00
CA LEU A 251 7.44 -8.10 -4.30
C LEU A 251 8.23 -6.80 -4.51
N LYS A 252 8.23 -6.27 -5.74
CA LYS A 252 8.86 -4.99 -6.06
C LYS A 252 8.25 -3.85 -5.24
N MET A 253 6.93 -3.77 -5.15
CA MET A 253 6.24 -2.76 -4.32
C MET A 253 6.53 -2.90 -2.82
N CYS A 254 6.95 -4.09 -2.35
CA CYS A 254 7.41 -4.33 -0.97
C CYS A 254 8.92 -4.08 -0.76
N SER A 255 9.63 -3.54 -1.75
CA SER A 255 11.00 -3.06 -1.57
C SER A 255 10.98 -1.61 -1.12
N PHE A 256 11.72 -1.29 -0.05
CA PHE A 256 11.97 0.09 0.37
C PHE A 256 13.30 0.55 -0.22
N GLU A 257 13.24 1.08 -1.44
CA GLU A 257 14.43 1.39 -2.25
C GLU A 257 15.23 2.62 -1.75
N GLU A 258 14.77 3.32 -0.71
CA GLU A 258 15.60 4.37 -0.08
C GLU A 258 16.82 3.75 0.61
N THR A 259 16.66 2.58 1.21
CA THR A 259 17.71 1.90 1.97
C THR A 259 18.08 0.55 1.40
N GLY A 260 17.20 -0.05 0.58
CA GLY A 260 17.34 -1.42 0.07
C GLY A 260 16.68 -2.48 0.95
N ALA A 261 16.03 -2.08 2.05
CA ALA A 261 15.29 -2.99 2.91
C ALA A 261 14.11 -3.62 2.15
N MET A 262 13.86 -4.91 2.39
CA MET A 262 12.72 -5.62 1.80
C MET A 262 11.82 -6.16 2.91
N MET A 263 10.56 -5.72 2.93
CA MET A 263 9.66 -6.03 4.04
C MET A 263 8.98 -7.38 3.86
N ALA A 264 8.66 -8.03 4.98
CA ALA A 264 7.90 -9.28 4.95
C ALA A 264 6.41 -9.05 4.60
N SER A 265 5.83 -7.92 5.00
CA SER A 265 4.49 -7.47 4.62
C SER A 265 4.38 -5.95 4.78
N ILE A 266 3.39 -5.31 4.15
CA ILE A 266 3.10 -3.89 4.37
C ILE A 266 2.11 -3.64 5.52
N THR A 267 1.67 -4.69 6.20
CA THR A 267 0.69 -4.64 7.29
C THR A 267 1.29 -5.07 8.62
N SER A 268 0.64 -4.63 9.70
CA SER A 268 0.94 -5.10 11.06
C SER A 268 -0.22 -5.91 11.63
N SER A 269 0.10 -6.85 12.52
CA SER A 269 -0.84 -7.48 13.46
C SER A 269 -1.98 -8.27 12.82
N ILE A 270 -1.78 -8.74 11.59
CA ILE A 270 -2.70 -9.69 10.95
C ILE A 270 -2.23 -11.11 11.32
N PRO A 271 -3.03 -11.88 12.07
CA PRO A 271 -2.62 -13.22 12.49
C PRO A 271 -2.69 -14.21 11.34
N VAL A 272 -1.76 -15.18 11.34
CA VAL A 272 -1.71 -16.26 10.33
C VAL A 272 -2.92 -17.19 10.39
N SER A 273 -3.46 -17.35 11.59
CA SER A 273 -4.65 -18.15 11.85
C SER A 273 -5.46 -17.54 12.99
N PRO A 274 -6.75 -17.88 13.15
CA PRO A 274 -7.58 -17.34 14.22
C PRO A 274 -7.06 -17.61 15.65
N LYS A 275 -6.17 -18.60 15.82
CA LYS A 275 -5.57 -18.96 17.12
C LYS A 275 -4.17 -18.37 17.31
N ALA A 276 -3.57 -17.82 16.26
CA ALA A 276 -2.24 -17.24 16.32
C ALA A 276 -2.30 -15.76 16.72
N GLN A 277 -1.22 -15.28 17.33
CA GLN A 277 -1.04 -13.85 17.54
C GLN A 277 -0.63 -13.16 16.23
N GLY A 278 -1.04 -11.90 16.07
CA GLY A 278 -0.55 -11.03 15.00
C GLY A 278 0.71 -10.30 15.45
N TYR A 279 1.69 -10.17 14.54
CA TYR A 279 2.93 -9.42 14.75
C TYR A 279 3.08 -8.31 13.72
N ASP A 280 3.89 -7.31 14.03
CA ASP A 280 4.27 -6.30 13.04
C ASP A 280 5.29 -6.91 12.07
N LEU A 281 4.92 -6.96 10.78
CA LEU A 281 5.70 -7.59 9.71
C LEU A 281 6.26 -6.56 8.73
N ARG A 282 6.18 -5.26 9.06
CA ARG A 282 6.62 -4.13 8.22
C ARG A 282 8.13 -3.88 8.26
N PHE A 283 8.88 -4.88 8.71
CA PHE A 283 10.33 -4.83 8.93
C PHE A 283 11.06 -5.78 7.97
N CYS A 284 12.37 -5.59 7.88
CA CYS A 284 13.24 -6.40 7.05
C CYS A 284 13.72 -7.63 7.83
N TRP A 285 13.11 -8.77 7.52
CA TRP A 285 13.50 -10.07 8.04
C TRP A 285 14.57 -10.66 7.12
N LEU A 286 15.80 -10.80 7.61
CA LEU A 286 16.94 -11.13 6.74
C LEU A 286 16.72 -12.41 5.95
N ARG A 287 16.17 -13.45 6.59
CA ARG A 287 15.78 -14.71 5.95
C ARG A 287 14.80 -14.51 4.79
N ASP A 288 13.72 -13.76 5.04
CA ASP A 288 12.64 -13.56 4.07
C ASP A 288 13.15 -12.72 2.90
N SER A 289 13.84 -11.62 3.20
CA SER A 289 14.43 -10.73 2.20
C SER A 289 15.42 -11.47 1.29
N SER A 290 16.34 -12.27 1.86
CA SER A 290 17.28 -13.07 1.07
C SER A 290 16.58 -14.04 0.13
N ASN A 291 15.57 -14.78 0.61
CA ASN A 291 14.83 -15.73 -0.23
C ASN A 291 14.08 -15.03 -1.38
N ILE A 292 13.51 -13.85 -1.11
CA ILE A 292 12.85 -13.07 -2.15
C ILE A 292 13.86 -12.57 -3.18
N ILE A 293 14.99 -12.03 -2.75
CA ILE A 293 16.01 -11.48 -3.64
C ILE A 293 16.62 -12.57 -4.51
N HIS A 294 16.90 -13.73 -3.94
CA HIS A 294 17.32 -14.91 -4.71
C HIS A 294 16.31 -15.26 -5.80
N THR A 295 15.01 -15.22 -5.47
CA THR A 295 13.94 -15.48 -6.43
C THR A 295 13.88 -14.41 -7.53
N LEU A 296 13.98 -13.13 -7.18
CA LEU A 296 13.98 -12.03 -8.15
C LEU A 296 15.21 -12.05 -9.05
N ASN A 297 16.38 -12.45 -8.54
CA ASN A 297 17.60 -12.61 -9.31
C ASN A 297 17.49 -13.71 -10.36
N LYS A 298 16.88 -14.85 -10.02
CA LYS A 298 16.57 -15.93 -10.99
C LYS A 298 15.66 -15.47 -12.12
N LEU A 299 14.88 -14.41 -11.88
CA LEU A 299 14.00 -13.78 -12.86
C LEU A 299 14.63 -12.55 -13.54
N GLY A 300 15.93 -12.30 -13.36
CA GLY A 300 16.65 -11.20 -14.03
C GLY A 300 16.51 -9.82 -13.38
N SER A 301 15.83 -9.70 -12.23
CA SER A 301 15.64 -8.43 -11.53
C SER A 301 16.79 -8.14 -10.54
N THR A 302 17.98 -7.83 -11.05
CA THR A 302 19.22 -7.72 -10.25
C THR A 302 19.37 -6.43 -9.44
N ASN A 303 18.72 -5.32 -9.83
CA ASN A 303 18.85 -4.04 -9.12
C ASN A 303 18.46 -4.13 -7.63
N ASN A 304 17.44 -4.94 -7.32
CA ASN A 304 17.02 -5.17 -5.94
C ASN A 304 18.11 -5.85 -5.09
N MET A 305 18.96 -6.69 -5.69
CA MET A 305 20.07 -7.34 -5.00
C MET A 305 21.13 -6.32 -4.59
N GLU A 306 21.53 -5.42 -5.49
CA GLU A 306 22.53 -4.40 -5.17
C GLU A 306 22.10 -3.52 -4.01
N ASP A 307 20.84 -3.09 -4.01
CA ASP A 307 20.28 -2.26 -2.94
C ASP A 307 20.22 -3.02 -1.61
N PHE A 308 19.83 -4.29 -1.61
CA PHE A 308 19.85 -5.10 -0.40
C PHE A 308 21.26 -5.40 0.10
N LEU A 309 22.23 -5.63 -0.78
CA LEU A 309 23.62 -5.80 -0.36
C LEU A 309 24.16 -4.52 0.29
N LYS A 310 23.79 -3.33 -0.22
CA LYS A 310 24.09 -2.05 0.44
C LYS A 310 23.42 -1.97 1.81
N TYR A 311 22.16 -2.37 1.92
CA TYR A 311 21.43 -2.42 3.19
C TYR A 311 22.15 -3.30 4.23
N ILE A 312 22.49 -4.54 3.85
CA ILE A 312 23.21 -5.48 4.71
C ILE A 312 24.62 -4.99 5.05
N SER A 313 25.35 -4.44 4.07
CA SER A 313 26.69 -3.90 4.31
C SER A 313 26.65 -2.76 5.33
N ASN A 314 25.62 -1.92 5.31
CA ASN A 314 25.42 -0.90 6.33
C ASN A 314 25.07 -1.51 7.70
N ILE A 315 24.26 -2.56 7.77
CA ILE A 315 23.99 -3.27 9.03
C ILE A 315 25.30 -3.80 9.63
N VAL A 316 26.12 -4.47 8.81
CA VAL A 316 27.39 -5.05 9.26
C VAL A 316 28.39 -3.94 9.62
N GLY A 317 28.49 -2.88 8.81
CA GLY A 317 29.44 -1.78 9.06
C GLY A 317 29.05 -0.87 10.23
N SER A 318 27.75 -0.76 10.54
CA SER A 318 27.24 0.03 11.66
C SER A 318 27.14 -0.75 12.97
N SER A 319 27.52 -2.04 12.97
CA SER A 319 27.25 -2.98 14.05
C SER A 319 27.74 -2.49 15.42
N GLU A 320 26.84 -1.81 16.13
CA GLU A 320 26.82 -1.63 17.59
C GLU A 320 26.47 -2.94 18.32
N SER A 321 26.29 -4.05 17.60
CA SER A 321 26.11 -5.35 18.22
C SER A 321 27.41 -5.73 18.92
N LYS A 322 27.39 -5.57 20.26
CA LYS A 322 28.51 -5.78 21.18
C LYS A 322 29.27 -7.11 20.99
N ASP A 323 28.65 -8.08 20.30
CA ASP A 323 29.16 -9.43 20.06
C ASP A 323 29.27 -9.80 18.56
N GLY A 324 29.08 -8.87 17.61
CA GLY A 324 29.21 -9.12 16.17
C GLY A 324 28.10 -9.98 15.54
N HIS A 325 27.00 -10.21 16.25
CA HIS A 325 25.89 -11.02 15.76
C HIS A 325 24.90 -10.25 14.88
N LEU A 326 24.36 -10.92 13.85
CA LEU A 326 23.25 -10.42 13.04
C LEU A 326 21.91 -10.74 13.71
N GLN A 327 21.04 -9.73 13.82
CA GLN A 327 19.68 -9.90 14.31
C GLN A 327 18.80 -10.56 13.22
N PRO A 328 17.73 -11.27 13.60
CA PRO A 328 16.80 -11.85 12.62
C PRO A 328 16.07 -10.80 11.78
N VAL A 329 15.79 -9.64 12.40
CA VAL A 329 14.95 -8.59 11.86
C VAL A 329 15.51 -7.21 12.21
N TYR A 330 15.40 -6.28 11.26
CA TYR A 330 15.84 -4.90 11.37
C TYR A 330 14.76 -3.95 10.85
N GLY A 331 14.76 -2.72 11.37
CA GLY A 331 13.91 -1.65 10.85
C GLY A 331 14.31 -1.24 9.44
N ILE A 332 13.38 -0.71 8.65
CA ILE A 332 13.63 -0.47 7.23
C ILE A 332 14.69 0.63 6.97
N ALA A 333 15.07 1.40 7.98
CA ALA A 333 16.19 2.34 7.93
C ALA A 333 17.28 2.02 8.96
N LEU A 334 17.61 0.72 9.06
CA LEU A 334 18.71 0.18 9.88
C LEU A 334 18.45 0.24 11.39
N GLU A 335 17.22 0.53 11.82
CA GLU A 335 16.89 0.54 13.25
C GLU A 335 17.14 -0.85 13.85
N THR A 336 18.05 -0.92 14.83
CA THR A 336 18.43 -2.18 15.51
C THR A 336 17.48 -2.53 16.65
N SER A 337 16.78 -1.55 17.22
CA SER A 337 15.84 -1.74 18.33
C SER A 337 14.38 -1.60 17.88
N LEU A 338 13.66 -2.71 17.81
CA LEU A 338 12.26 -2.77 17.39
C LEU A 338 11.33 -2.97 18.59
N TYR A 339 11.29 -1.97 19.49
CA TYR A 339 10.49 -2.05 20.72
C TYR A 339 9.02 -2.36 20.44
N GLU A 340 8.56 -3.50 20.96
CA GLU A 340 7.18 -3.93 20.83
C GLU A 340 6.27 -3.12 21.77
N LYS A 341 5.16 -2.61 21.24
CA LYS A 341 4.12 -1.89 21.98
C LYS A 341 2.74 -2.36 21.54
N GLU A 342 1.82 -2.52 22.49
CA GLU A 342 0.42 -2.80 22.17
C GLU A 342 -0.37 -1.51 21.91
N MET A 343 -1.18 -1.52 20.85
CA MET A 343 -2.00 -0.38 20.42
C MET A 343 -3.48 -0.65 20.74
N HIS A 344 -3.89 -0.36 21.97
CA HIS A 344 -5.22 -0.71 22.50
C HIS A 344 -6.40 -0.04 21.79
N ARG A 345 -6.17 1.04 21.02
CA ARG A 345 -7.21 1.71 20.22
C ARG A 345 -7.63 0.91 18.99
N LEU A 346 -6.78 0.00 18.52
CA LEU A 346 -7.07 -0.88 17.40
C LEU A 346 -7.51 -2.23 17.94
N ALA A 347 -8.66 -2.71 17.45
CA ALA A 347 -9.25 -3.97 17.91
C ALA A 347 -8.53 -5.20 17.35
N GLY A 348 -7.72 -5.02 16.30
CA GLY A 348 -7.10 -6.11 15.55
C GLY A 348 -7.97 -6.57 14.39
N TYR A 349 -7.36 -7.30 13.45
CA TYR A 349 -8.04 -7.79 12.27
C TYR A 349 -9.22 -8.70 12.68
N ARG A 350 -10.45 -8.32 12.31
CA ARG A 350 -11.69 -9.00 12.74
C ARG A 350 -11.85 -9.13 14.26
N GLY A 351 -11.24 -8.23 15.04
CA GLY A 351 -11.23 -8.30 16.50
C GLY A 351 -10.21 -9.28 17.08
N LEU A 352 -9.33 -9.85 16.25
CA LEU A 352 -8.20 -10.68 16.69
C LEU A 352 -7.05 -9.77 17.13
N GLY A 353 -7.25 -9.14 18.29
CA GLY A 353 -6.22 -8.38 18.99
C GLY A 353 -5.29 -9.27 19.82
N PRO A 354 -4.26 -8.68 20.44
CA PRO A 354 -3.97 -7.24 20.47
C PRO A 354 -3.12 -6.80 19.27
N VAL A 355 -3.28 -5.55 18.84
CA VAL A 355 -2.41 -4.96 17.81
C VAL A 355 -1.06 -4.60 18.41
N ARG A 356 0.02 -5.06 17.77
CA ARG A 356 1.42 -4.85 18.17
C ARG A 356 2.12 -4.00 17.13
N VAL A 357 3.00 -3.12 17.58
CA VAL A 357 3.89 -2.33 16.74
C VAL A 357 5.29 -2.55 17.22
N GLY A 358 6.24 -2.70 16.31
CA GLY A 358 7.56 -3.22 16.65
C GLY A 358 7.55 -4.74 16.71
N ASN A 359 8.71 -5.34 16.97
CA ASN A 359 8.85 -6.78 16.93
C ASN A 359 9.99 -7.24 17.84
N LYS A 360 9.66 -7.91 18.95
CA LYS A 360 10.64 -8.35 19.94
C LYS A 360 11.68 -9.35 19.42
N ASP A 361 11.46 -9.95 18.26
CA ASP A 361 12.33 -11.00 17.71
C ASP A 361 13.70 -10.44 17.26
N TYR A 362 13.87 -9.11 17.21
CA TYR A 362 15.18 -8.47 17.01
C TYR A 362 16.22 -8.89 18.07
N LYS A 363 15.77 -9.33 19.26
CA LYS A 363 16.65 -9.80 20.36
C LYS A 363 16.99 -11.28 20.28
N LEU A 364 16.34 -12.04 19.40
CA LEU A 364 16.55 -13.48 19.32
C LEU A 364 17.85 -13.79 18.58
N LEU A 365 18.57 -14.81 19.03
CA LEU A 365 19.71 -15.35 18.30
C LEU A 365 19.21 -16.41 17.30
N GLN A 366 19.35 -16.14 16.00
CA GLN A 366 19.07 -17.11 14.93
C GLN A 366 20.32 -17.36 14.11
N ASN A 367 20.89 -18.56 14.25
CA ASN A 367 22.17 -18.91 13.62
C ASN A 367 22.07 -19.16 12.11
N ASP A 368 20.88 -19.38 11.56
CA ASP A 368 20.67 -19.63 10.13
C ASP A 368 20.62 -18.36 9.28
N VAL A 369 20.51 -17.18 9.91
CA VAL A 369 20.54 -15.88 9.23
C VAL A 369 21.81 -15.71 8.39
N TYR A 370 22.96 -16.14 8.90
CA TYR A 370 24.23 -16.06 8.18
C TYR A 370 24.21 -16.85 6.87
N GLY A 371 23.63 -18.05 6.88
CA GLY A 371 23.50 -18.87 5.68
C GLY A 371 22.68 -18.17 4.60
N HIS A 372 21.57 -17.52 4.99
CA HIS A 372 20.74 -16.77 4.06
C HIS A 372 21.36 -15.48 3.54
N VAL A 373 22.31 -14.87 4.26
CA VAL A 373 22.99 -13.65 3.81
C VAL A 373 24.14 -13.96 2.85
N ILE A 374 24.81 -15.11 3.04
CA ILE A 374 25.95 -15.54 2.20
C ILE A 374 25.50 -16.18 0.89
N LEU A 375 24.40 -16.96 0.92
CA LEU A 375 23.80 -17.63 -0.24
C LEU A 375 22.94 -16.66 -1.06
#